data_AF-A0A7X4H8A4-F1
#
_entry.id   AF-A0A7X4H8A4-F1
#
_cell.length_a   1.000
_cell.length_b   1.000
_cell.length_c   1.000
_cell.angle_alpha   90.00
_cell.angle_beta   90.00
_cell.angle_gamma   90.00
#
_symmetry.space_group_name_H-M   'P 1'
#
loop_
_entity.id
_entity.type
_entity.pdbx_description
1 polymer ?
#
loop_
_entity_poly.entity_id
_entity_poly.type
_entity_poly.pdbx_seq_one_letter_code
_entity_poly.pdbx_strand_id
1 'polypeptide(L)'
;MNSFFSRLTQTVSLLTATTLLAAAAHAGEVTLYTDDNFGGPSVTLRGATPDLVAYGFNDRTSSVIVRSGTWELCEHAGFQGHCITLQRGEYRRLQGFNDVVSSAREVGERRDDRDGRDGRGGRGGPGGYGRQEDIMLFGQARFGGRPVSLRGDARTLDDYDFNDQAGSVIINEGRWELCEHADFRGKCIILGPGRYEFLDDMNNRISSVRRVR
;
A
#
# COMPACT_ATOMS: atom_id res chain seq x y z
N MET A 1 26.25 82.55 -15.43
CA MET A 1 25.50 82.44 -14.16
C MET A 1 24.22 81.65 -14.42
N ASN A 2 23.90 80.76 -13.48
CA ASN A 2 22.66 79.98 -13.34
C ASN A 2 22.58 78.60 -14.02
N SER A 3 23.04 77.64 -13.23
CA SER A 3 22.64 76.25 -13.11
C SER A 3 21.12 76.01 -13.15
N PHE A 4 20.68 74.99 -13.89
CA PHE A 4 19.48 74.22 -13.55
C PHE A 4 19.73 72.72 -13.80
N PHE A 5 19.62 71.96 -12.71
CA PHE A 5 19.60 70.51 -12.66
C PHE A 5 18.34 69.96 -13.37
N SER A 6 18.47 68.90 -14.15
CA SER A 6 17.36 67.97 -14.37
C SER A 6 17.88 66.54 -14.29
N ARG A 7 17.51 65.85 -13.21
CA ARG A 7 17.82 64.46 -12.96
C ARG A 7 16.89 63.60 -13.82
N LEU A 8 17.44 62.89 -14.80
CA LEU A 8 16.72 61.79 -15.45
C LEU A 8 16.61 60.63 -14.46
N THR A 9 15.39 60.40 -13.97
CA THR A 9 15.01 59.21 -13.21
C THR A 9 15.17 57.97 -14.10
N GLN A 10 16.20 57.17 -13.86
CA GLN A 10 16.27 55.79 -14.38
C GLN A 10 15.22 54.95 -13.65
N THR A 11 14.17 54.54 -14.36
CA THR A 11 13.27 53.49 -13.91
C THR A 11 13.97 52.15 -14.02
N VAL A 12 14.49 51.66 -12.90
CA VAL A 12 14.96 50.26 -12.79
C VAL A 12 13.71 49.38 -12.66
N SER A 13 13.30 48.76 -13.76
CA SER A 13 12.27 47.72 -13.72
C SER A 13 12.86 46.47 -13.06
N LEU A 14 12.49 46.23 -11.80
CA LEU A 14 12.76 44.95 -11.13
C LEU A 14 11.94 43.85 -11.81
N LEU A 15 12.61 43.01 -12.61
CA LEU A 15 12.09 41.71 -13.01
C LEU A 15 12.13 40.80 -11.77
N THR A 16 11.02 40.69 -11.06
CA THR A 16 10.86 39.68 -10.02
C THR A 16 10.82 38.31 -10.69
N ALA A 17 11.95 37.61 -10.66
CA ALA A 17 11.99 36.19 -11.00
C ALA A 17 11.20 35.43 -9.93
N THR A 18 9.93 35.15 -10.20
CA THR A 18 9.15 34.21 -9.42
C THR A 18 9.74 32.83 -9.63
N THR A 19 10.58 32.39 -8.70
CA THR A 19 10.96 30.98 -8.57
C THR A 19 9.70 30.18 -8.27
N LEU A 20 9.16 29.52 -9.30
CA LEU A 20 8.24 28.41 -9.10
C LEU A 20 9.03 27.32 -8.36
N LEU A 21 8.91 27.29 -7.04
CA LEU A 21 9.16 26.08 -6.28
C LEU A 21 8.16 25.06 -6.81
N ALA A 22 8.60 24.21 -7.74
CA ALA A 22 7.91 22.97 -7.98
C ALA A 22 7.85 22.27 -6.63
N ALA A 23 6.66 22.25 -6.02
CA ALA A 23 6.41 21.35 -4.91
C ALA A 23 6.78 19.98 -5.47
N ALA A 24 7.85 19.37 -4.97
CA ALA A 24 8.10 17.97 -5.21
C ALA A 24 6.82 17.28 -4.73
N ALA A 25 5.99 16.81 -5.67
CA ALA A 25 4.95 15.88 -5.32
C ALA A 25 5.66 14.81 -4.49
N HIS A 26 5.23 14.62 -3.24
CA HIS A 26 5.77 13.57 -2.40
C HIS A 26 5.39 12.25 -3.07
N ALA A 27 6.19 11.85 -4.05
CA ALA A 27 6.09 10.56 -4.67
C ALA A 27 6.52 9.56 -3.60
N GLY A 28 5.70 8.55 -3.40
CA GLY A 28 6.03 7.40 -2.57
C GLY A 28 7.41 6.86 -2.94
N GLU A 29 8.00 6.11 -2.01
CA GLU A 29 9.31 5.50 -2.21
C GLU A 29 9.22 4.05 -1.75
N VAL A 30 9.61 3.14 -2.65
CA VAL A 30 9.73 1.71 -2.37
C VAL A 30 11.11 1.22 -2.80
N THR A 31 11.69 0.35 -1.99
CA THR A 31 12.93 -0.36 -2.34
C THR A 31 12.63 -1.85 -2.45
N LEU A 32 12.95 -2.43 -3.60
CA LEU A 32 12.85 -3.85 -3.89
C LEU A 32 14.24 -4.49 -3.71
N TYR A 33 14.28 -5.70 -3.15
CA TYR A 33 15.50 -6.45 -2.87
C TYR A 33 15.39 -7.85 -3.49
N THR A 34 16.51 -8.37 -4.02
CA THR A 34 16.46 -9.68 -4.69
C THR A 34 16.38 -10.86 -3.75
N ASP A 35 16.81 -10.68 -2.51
CA ASP A 35 16.84 -11.75 -1.52
C ASP A 35 15.88 -11.42 -0.37
N ASP A 36 15.58 -12.42 0.44
CA ASP A 36 14.85 -12.22 1.69
C ASP A 36 15.61 -11.30 2.66
N ASN A 37 14.90 -10.75 3.64
CA ASN A 37 15.45 -9.94 4.72
C ASN A 37 16.29 -8.75 4.25
N PHE A 38 15.91 -8.16 3.12
CA PHE A 38 16.54 -6.98 2.53
C PHE A 38 18.00 -7.22 2.09
N GLY A 39 18.30 -8.47 1.72
CA GLY A 39 19.60 -8.88 1.17
C GLY A 39 19.70 -8.69 -0.35
N GLY A 40 20.90 -8.94 -0.87
CA GLY A 40 21.18 -8.92 -2.32
C GLY A 40 21.15 -7.53 -2.96
N PRO A 41 21.26 -7.46 -4.30
CA PRO A 41 20.98 -6.26 -5.06
C PRO A 41 19.64 -5.62 -4.69
N SER A 42 19.56 -4.29 -4.82
CA SER A 42 18.34 -3.53 -4.57
C SER A 42 18.10 -2.45 -5.62
N VAL A 43 16.83 -2.11 -5.83
CA VAL A 43 16.42 -0.95 -6.64
C VAL A 43 15.40 -0.12 -5.88
N THR A 44 15.57 1.19 -5.88
CA THR A 44 14.60 2.13 -5.27
C THR A 44 13.79 2.83 -6.36
N LEU A 45 12.48 2.75 -6.25
CA LEU A 45 11.52 3.34 -7.17
C LEU A 45 10.82 4.52 -6.48
N ARG A 46 10.64 5.61 -7.24
CA ARG A 46 9.93 6.83 -6.81
C ARG A 46 8.78 7.21 -7.74
N GLY A 47 8.35 6.28 -8.59
CA GLY A 47 7.30 6.50 -9.55
C GLY A 47 6.86 5.19 -10.20
N ALA A 48 5.79 5.28 -10.99
CA ALA A 48 5.25 4.15 -11.73
C ALA A 48 6.32 3.56 -12.67
N THR A 49 6.58 2.28 -12.48
CA THR A 49 7.53 1.47 -13.24
C THR A 49 6.76 0.33 -13.89
N PRO A 50 6.28 0.51 -15.14
CA PRO A 50 5.49 -0.51 -15.81
C PRO A 50 6.29 -1.75 -16.20
N ASP A 51 7.62 -1.69 -16.20
CA ASP A 51 8.47 -2.82 -16.57
C ASP A 51 9.79 -2.76 -15.78
N LEU A 52 10.06 -3.81 -14.98
CA LEU A 52 11.26 -3.93 -14.16
C LEU A 52 12.47 -4.49 -14.93
N VAL A 53 12.32 -4.91 -16.19
CA VAL A 53 13.43 -5.35 -17.05
C VAL A 53 14.46 -4.24 -17.20
N ALA A 54 14.03 -2.98 -17.35
CA ALA A 54 14.92 -1.83 -17.45
C ALA A 54 15.84 -1.63 -16.23
N TYR A 55 15.45 -2.18 -15.08
CA TYR A 55 16.20 -2.15 -13.83
C TYR A 55 16.90 -3.48 -13.53
N GLY A 56 16.78 -4.48 -14.40
CA GLY A 56 17.28 -5.84 -14.19
C GLY A 56 16.60 -6.56 -13.02
N PHE A 57 15.36 -6.19 -12.70
CA PHE A 57 14.64 -6.63 -11.49
C PHE A 57 13.39 -7.46 -11.75
N ASN A 58 13.08 -7.74 -13.02
CA ASN A 58 11.93 -8.56 -13.43
C ASN A 58 12.01 -9.96 -12.81
N ASP A 59 10.96 -10.39 -12.10
CA ASP A 59 10.84 -11.71 -11.49
C ASP A 59 11.98 -12.04 -10.51
N ARG A 60 12.46 -11.02 -9.80
CA ARG A 60 13.59 -11.17 -8.86
C ARG A 60 13.31 -10.63 -7.47
N THR A 61 12.17 -10.01 -7.23
CA THR A 61 11.92 -9.35 -5.94
C THR A 61 11.49 -10.37 -4.90
N SER A 62 12.27 -10.49 -3.83
CA SER A 62 11.97 -11.37 -2.68
C SER A 62 11.59 -10.61 -1.41
N SER A 63 12.11 -9.39 -1.20
CA SER A 63 11.74 -8.55 -0.06
C SER A 63 11.63 -7.06 -0.41
N VAL A 64 10.86 -6.32 0.39
CA VAL A 64 10.45 -4.95 0.05
C VAL A 64 10.45 -4.05 1.28
N ILE A 65 10.94 -2.83 1.13
CA ILE A 65 10.74 -1.74 2.10
C ILE A 65 9.93 -0.64 1.43
N VAL A 66 8.74 -0.36 1.95
CA VAL A 66 7.95 0.81 1.54
C VAL A 66 8.24 1.93 2.53
N ARG A 67 9.00 2.94 2.08
CA ARG A 67 9.39 4.10 2.90
C ARG A 67 8.24 5.09 3.02
N SER A 68 7.54 5.34 1.93
CA SER A 68 6.39 6.25 1.85
C SER A 68 5.44 5.87 0.71
N GLY A 69 4.19 6.31 0.83
CA GLY A 69 3.13 5.99 -0.11
C GLY A 69 2.55 4.59 0.10
N THR A 70 1.62 4.23 -0.77
CA THR A 70 1.07 2.88 -0.89
C THR A 70 1.44 2.36 -2.27
N TRP A 71 2.00 1.17 -2.36
CA TRP A 71 2.57 0.64 -3.60
C TRP A 71 1.85 -0.62 -4.03
N GLU A 72 1.46 -0.67 -5.30
CA GLU A 72 0.96 -1.86 -5.97
C GLU A 72 2.11 -2.54 -6.72
N LEU A 73 2.32 -3.82 -6.45
CA LEU A 73 3.27 -4.69 -7.12
C LEU A 73 2.49 -5.75 -7.90
N CYS A 74 2.81 -5.95 -9.17
CA CYS A 74 2.08 -6.84 -10.06
C CYS A 74 3.01 -7.86 -10.73
N GLU A 75 2.44 -9.04 -10.98
CA GLU A 75 3.12 -10.21 -11.55
C GLU A 75 3.61 -9.98 -12.98
N HIS A 76 2.89 -9.18 -13.76
CA HIS A 76 3.23 -8.90 -15.15
C HIS A 76 3.55 -7.43 -15.36
N ALA A 77 4.29 -7.16 -16.45
CA ALA A 77 4.52 -5.81 -16.92
C ALA A 77 3.19 -5.08 -17.21
N GLY A 78 3.22 -3.75 -17.16
CA GLY A 78 2.05 -2.90 -17.40
C GLY A 78 0.99 -2.93 -16.30
N PHE A 79 1.36 -3.34 -15.08
CA PHE A 79 0.45 -3.46 -13.92
C PHE A 79 -0.66 -4.49 -14.17
N GLN A 80 -0.29 -5.64 -14.71
CA GLN A 80 -1.20 -6.73 -15.06
C GLN A 80 -0.90 -8.00 -14.27
N GLY A 81 -1.79 -9.00 -14.39
CA GLY A 81 -1.69 -10.25 -13.64
C GLY A 81 -2.23 -10.12 -12.22
N HIS A 82 -1.72 -10.95 -11.32
CA HIS A 82 -2.00 -10.84 -9.90
C HIS A 82 -1.24 -9.65 -9.30
N CYS A 83 -1.86 -8.92 -8.39
CA CYS A 83 -1.24 -7.76 -7.73
C CYS A 83 -1.45 -7.79 -6.22
N ILE A 84 -0.47 -7.24 -5.50
CA ILE A 84 -0.56 -6.96 -4.07
C ILE A 84 -0.36 -5.47 -3.84
N THR A 85 -1.05 -4.93 -2.84
CA THR A 85 -0.84 -3.55 -2.39
C THR A 85 -0.15 -3.56 -1.04
N LEU A 86 0.98 -2.86 -0.92
CA LEU A 86 1.78 -2.75 0.29
C LEU A 86 1.75 -1.31 0.79
N GLN A 87 1.44 -1.13 2.07
CA GLN A 87 1.54 0.18 2.73
C GLN A 87 2.96 0.39 3.28
N ARG A 88 3.21 1.55 3.90
CA ARG A 88 4.48 1.83 4.58
C ARG A 88 4.85 0.69 5.55
N GLY A 89 6.03 0.11 5.38
CA GLY A 89 6.46 -1.01 6.19
C GLY A 89 7.68 -1.77 5.63
N GLU A 90 8.06 -2.80 6.37
CA GLU A 90 9.16 -3.71 6.08
C GLU A 90 8.62 -5.13 5.82
N TYR A 91 8.71 -5.59 4.57
CA TYR A 91 8.24 -6.89 4.12
C TYR A 91 9.44 -7.79 3.85
N ARG A 92 9.86 -8.52 4.89
CA ARG A 92 11.08 -9.33 4.89
C ARG A 92 11.06 -10.50 3.90
N ARG A 93 9.87 -10.90 3.46
CA ARG A 93 9.63 -11.88 2.40
C ARG A 93 8.27 -11.59 1.78
N LEU A 94 8.16 -11.70 0.46
CA LEU A 94 6.90 -11.62 -0.27
C LEU A 94 6.23 -13.01 -0.32
N GLN A 95 5.57 -13.40 0.78
CA GLN A 95 4.91 -14.71 0.85
C GLN A 95 3.80 -14.83 -0.20
N GLY A 96 3.91 -15.82 -1.09
CA GLY A 96 2.99 -15.99 -2.23
C GLY A 96 3.30 -15.10 -3.44
N PHE A 97 4.23 -14.15 -3.31
CA PHE A 97 4.54 -13.16 -4.35
C PHE A 97 6.06 -12.99 -4.56
N ASN A 98 6.83 -14.05 -4.26
CA ASN A 98 8.28 -14.09 -4.35
C ASN A 98 8.72 -14.31 -5.79
N ASP A 99 9.69 -13.54 -6.27
CA ASP A 99 10.31 -13.69 -7.60
C ASP A 99 9.32 -13.66 -8.77
N VAL A 100 8.19 -12.96 -8.60
CA VAL A 100 7.18 -12.79 -9.66
C VAL A 100 6.90 -11.32 -9.98
N VAL A 101 7.46 -10.37 -9.23
CA VAL A 101 7.17 -8.95 -9.45
C VAL A 101 7.80 -8.48 -10.77
N SER A 102 6.97 -8.00 -11.70
CA SER A 102 7.39 -7.47 -13.00
C SER A 102 7.05 -5.97 -13.18
N SER A 103 6.12 -5.43 -12.41
CA SER A 103 5.82 -3.99 -12.42
C SER A 103 5.41 -3.46 -11.04
N ALA A 104 5.61 -2.15 -10.82
CA ALA A 104 5.36 -1.51 -9.54
C ALA A 104 4.91 -0.06 -9.72
N ARG A 105 3.89 0.38 -8.99
CA ARG A 105 3.46 1.79 -8.97
C ARG A 105 2.97 2.22 -7.61
N GLU A 106 3.15 3.50 -7.30
CA GLU A 106 2.39 4.11 -6.22
C GLU A 106 0.91 4.17 -6.61
N VAL A 107 0.04 3.75 -5.69
CA VAL A 107 -1.40 3.95 -5.77
C VAL A 107 -1.79 4.98 -4.72
N GLY A 108 -2.57 5.97 -5.12
CA GLY A 108 -3.13 6.91 -4.17
C GLY A 108 -3.97 6.14 -3.16
N GLU A 109 -3.85 6.48 -1.86
CA GLU A 109 -4.96 6.22 -0.95
C GLU A 109 -6.17 6.85 -1.62
N ARG A 110 -7.25 6.09 -1.81
CA ARG A 110 -8.52 6.65 -2.25
C ARG A 110 -8.86 7.75 -1.25
N ARG A 111 -8.48 8.98 -1.56
CA ARG A 111 -9.13 10.15 -0.99
C ARG A 111 -10.56 9.92 -1.43
N ASP A 112 -11.43 9.63 -0.47
CA ASP A 112 -12.84 9.91 -0.64
C ASP A 112 -12.93 11.43 -0.84
N ASP A 113 -12.53 11.91 -2.02
CA ASP A 113 -12.83 13.21 -2.57
C ASP A 113 -14.33 13.16 -2.92
N ARG A 114 -15.17 12.89 -1.92
CA ARG A 114 -16.55 13.36 -1.94
C ARG A 114 -16.47 14.82 -1.56
N ASP A 115 -16.27 15.62 -2.60
CA ASP A 115 -16.59 17.02 -2.66
C ASP A 115 -17.71 17.36 -1.67
N GLY A 116 -17.31 18.06 -0.61
CA GLY A 116 -18.19 18.80 0.27
C GLY A 116 -18.81 19.96 -0.48
N ARG A 117 -19.71 19.67 -1.43
CA ARG A 117 -20.50 20.68 -2.11
C ARG A 117 -21.91 20.17 -2.43
N ASP A 118 -22.66 19.85 -1.37
CA ASP A 118 -24.12 19.96 -1.35
C ASP A 118 -24.56 20.21 0.09
N GLY A 119 -24.54 21.48 0.48
CA GLY A 119 -25.15 21.93 1.73
C GLY A 119 -26.67 21.81 1.63
N ARG A 120 -27.24 20.65 1.98
CA ARG A 120 -28.64 20.53 2.42
C ARG A 120 -28.76 19.46 3.51
N GLY A 121 -29.28 19.90 4.66
CA GLY A 121 -29.28 19.19 5.93
C GLY A 121 -29.82 17.77 5.91
N GLY A 122 -29.16 16.91 6.68
CA GLY A 122 -29.62 15.59 7.09
C GLY A 122 -29.14 15.33 8.51
N ARG A 123 -30.09 15.07 9.42
CA ARG A 123 -29.93 14.86 10.85
C ARG A 123 -28.73 13.96 11.20
N GLY A 124 -27.94 14.40 12.18
CA GLY A 124 -26.89 13.59 12.79
C GLY A 124 -27.41 12.24 13.26
N GLY A 125 -26.92 11.18 12.63
CA GLY A 125 -26.93 9.83 13.16
C GLY A 125 -25.68 9.59 14.00
N PRO A 126 -25.77 8.87 15.13
CA PRO A 126 -24.61 8.58 15.96
C PRO A 126 -23.81 7.45 15.31
N GLY A 127 -22.64 7.76 14.76
CA GLY A 127 -21.82 6.77 14.06
C GLY A 127 -20.41 7.27 13.76
N GLY A 128 -19.71 7.73 14.79
CA GLY A 128 -18.24 7.86 14.72
C GLY A 128 -17.62 6.47 14.63
N TYR A 129 -17.57 5.87 13.44
CA TYR A 129 -16.85 4.62 13.18
C TYR A 129 -15.38 4.92 12.88
N GLY A 130 -14.69 5.47 13.86
CA GLY A 130 -13.24 5.56 13.92
C GLY A 130 -12.58 4.31 14.50
N ARG A 131 -13.21 3.13 14.37
CA ARG A 131 -12.53 1.85 14.64
C ARG A 131 -12.22 1.20 13.31
N GLN A 132 -11.04 1.49 12.78
CA GLN A 132 -10.45 0.70 11.70
C GLN A 132 -10.47 -0.76 12.15
N GLU A 133 -11.10 -1.63 11.35
CA GLU A 133 -10.97 -3.07 11.54
C GLU A 133 -9.52 -3.45 11.24
N ASP A 134 -8.88 -4.28 12.07
CA ASP A 134 -7.44 -4.49 11.94
C ASP A 134 -7.10 -5.38 10.74
N ILE A 135 -7.92 -6.42 10.56
CA ILE A 135 -7.85 -7.39 9.47
C ILE A 135 -9.26 -7.72 8.99
N MET A 136 -9.42 -7.81 7.67
CA MET A 136 -10.66 -8.22 7.00
C MET A 136 -10.36 -9.41 6.09
N LEU A 137 -11.06 -10.53 6.32
CA LEU A 137 -10.97 -11.74 5.50
C LEU A 137 -12.18 -11.83 4.57
N PHE A 138 -11.96 -12.30 3.35
CA PHE A 138 -12.99 -12.45 2.32
C PHE A 138 -13.00 -13.88 1.80
N GLY A 139 -14.19 -14.44 1.62
CA GLY A 139 -14.36 -15.84 1.24
C GLY A 139 -13.98 -16.16 -0.22
N GLN A 140 -13.69 -15.12 -1.01
CA GLN A 140 -13.35 -15.24 -2.41
C GLN A 140 -12.10 -14.39 -2.70
N ALA A 141 -11.45 -14.67 -3.83
CA ALA A 141 -10.38 -13.82 -4.35
C ALA A 141 -10.87 -12.40 -4.66
N ARG A 142 -9.94 -11.45 -4.79
CA ARG A 142 -10.21 -10.04 -5.15
C ARG A 142 -11.27 -9.39 -4.25
N PHE A 143 -11.28 -9.75 -2.97
CA PHE A 143 -12.17 -9.20 -1.95
C PHE A 143 -13.66 -9.46 -2.22
N GLY A 144 -13.96 -10.58 -2.87
CA GLY A 144 -15.34 -11.02 -3.13
C GLY A 144 -16.00 -11.69 -1.91
N GLY A 145 -17.33 -11.64 -1.88
CA GLY A 145 -18.13 -12.21 -0.79
C GLY A 145 -18.28 -11.27 0.41
N ARG A 146 -18.98 -11.74 1.45
CA ARG A 146 -19.18 -10.97 2.68
C ARG A 146 -17.91 -11.01 3.53
N PRO A 147 -17.35 -9.85 3.94
CA PRO A 147 -16.15 -9.84 4.78
C PRO A 147 -16.42 -10.28 6.20
N VAL A 148 -15.43 -10.95 6.82
CA VAL A 148 -15.31 -11.12 8.26
C VAL A 148 -14.24 -10.16 8.76
N SER A 149 -14.62 -9.28 9.70
CA SER A 149 -13.72 -8.29 10.30
C SER A 149 -13.29 -8.72 11.69
N LEU A 150 -11.99 -8.65 11.97
CA LEU A 150 -11.41 -8.99 13.26
C LEU A 150 -10.56 -7.82 13.78
N ARG A 151 -10.61 -7.62 15.10
CA ARG A 151 -9.84 -6.58 15.84
C ARG A 151 -8.78 -7.17 16.76
N GLY A 152 -8.51 -8.46 16.63
CA GLY A 152 -7.66 -9.20 17.54
C GLY A 152 -7.52 -10.64 17.09
N ASP A 153 -6.79 -11.40 17.90
CA ASP A 153 -6.48 -12.80 17.60
C ASP A 153 -7.75 -13.66 17.58
N ALA A 154 -7.85 -14.57 16.62
CA ALA A 154 -8.86 -15.62 16.53
C ALA A 154 -8.17 -16.98 16.52
N ARG A 155 -8.33 -17.75 17.61
CA ARG A 155 -7.75 -19.10 17.74
C ARG A 155 -8.43 -20.10 16.81
N THR A 156 -9.67 -19.87 16.43
CA THR A 156 -10.39 -20.57 15.36
C THR A 156 -11.24 -19.56 14.59
N LEU A 157 -11.45 -19.82 13.31
CA LEU A 157 -12.40 -19.10 12.46
C LEU A 157 -13.78 -19.77 12.40
N ASP A 158 -13.95 -20.93 13.05
CA ASP A 158 -15.26 -21.58 13.23
C ASP A 158 -16.25 -20.67 13.99
N ASP A 159 -15.76 -19.91 14.98
CA ASP A 159 -16.57 -18.94 15.75
C ASP A 159 -17.19 -17.82 14.88
N TYR A 160 -16.71 -17.70 13.64
CA TYR A 160 -17.14 -16.72 12.65
C TYR A 160 -17.81 -17.36 11.43
N ASP A 161 -18.08 -18.67 11.47
CA ASP A 161 -18.55 -19.48 10.33
C ASP A 161 -17.66 -19.34 9.08
N PHE A 162 -16.35 -19.16 9.29
CA PHE A 162 -15.40 -18.74 8.25
C PHE A 162 -14.16 -19.63 8.14
N ASN A 163 -14.17 -20.79 8.81
CA ASN A 163 -13.06 -21.73 8.78
C ASN A 163 -12.78 -22.24 7.36
N ASP A 164 -11.51 -22.23 6.93
CA ASP A 164 -11.05 -22.69 5.62
C ASP A 164 -11.72 -21.98 4.42
N GLN A 165 -12.18 -20.74 4.62
CA GLN A 165 -12.86 -19.97 3.57
C GLN A 165 -12.03 -18.81 3.03
N ALA A 166 -10.99 -18.36 3.73
CA ALA A 166 -10.26 -17.16 3.35
C ALA A 166 -9.62 -17.30 1.96
N GLY A 167 -10.07 -16.50 1.00
CA GLY A 167 -9.50 -16.42 -0.35
C GLY A 167 -8.78 -15.10 -0.65
N SER A 168 -9.07 -14.04 0.11
CA SER A 168 -8.31 -12.78 0.08
C SER A 168 -8.39 -12.05 1.41
N VAL A 169 -7.47 -11.11 1.63
CA VAL A 169 -7.33 -10.41 2.92
C VAL A 169 -6.90 -8.95 2.74
N ILE A 170 -7.45 -8.09 3.58
CA ILE A 170 -6.99 -6.72 3.77
C ILE A 170 -6.49 -6.59 5.21
N ILE A 171 -5.26 -6.14 5.39
CA ILE A 171 -4.68 -5.84 6.70
C ILE A 171 -4.51 -4.33 6.77
N ASN A 172 -5.23 -3.68 7.67
CA ASN A 172 -5.14 -2.23 7.85
C ASN A 172 -4.01 -1.84 8.81
N GLU A 173 -3.74 -2.69 9.81
CA GLU A 173 -2.74 -2.39 10.83
C GLU A 173 -2.01 -3.63 11.34
N GLY A 174 -0.69 -3.46 11.54
CA GLY A 174 0.18 -4.44 12.16
C GLY A 174 0.54 -5.60 11.24
N ARG A 175 1.34 -6.53 11.77
CA ARG A 175 1.66 -7.79 11.09
C ARG A 175 0.81 -8.90 11.68
N TRP A 176 0.30 -9.75 10.82
CA TRP A 176 -0.59 -10.84 11.19
C TRP A 176 -0.01 -12.17 10.74
N GLU A 177 -0.08 -13.16 11.62
CA GLU A 177 0.18 -14.55 11.29
C GLU A 177 -1.16 -15.24 11.02
N LEU A 178 -1.28 -15.88 9.85
CA LEU A 178 -2.46 -16.62 9.42
C LEU A 178 -2.05 -18.08 9.24
N CYS A 179 -2.72 -18.99 9.93
CA CYS A 179 -2.32 -20.38 10.05
C CYS A 179 -3.38 -21.34 9.52
N GLU A 180 -2.91 -22.46 8.97
CA GLU A 180 -3.72 -23.51 8.35
C GLU A 180 -4.62 -24.25 9.37
N HIS A 181 -4.19 -24.35 10.62
CA HIS A 181 -4.95 -25.04 11.66
C HIS A 181 -5.31 -24.09 12.80
N ALA A 182 -6.34 -24.48 13.56
CA ALA A 182 -6.71 -23.82 14.79
C ALA A 182 -5.53 -23.77 15.80
N ASP A 183 -5.62 -22.81 16.72
CA ASP A 183 -4.62 -22.49 17.74
C ASP A 183 -3.24 -22.12 17.17
N PHE A 184 -3.21 -21.48 16.00
CA PHE A 184 -1.99 -20.98 15.34
C PHE A 184 -1.00 -22.11 15.01
N ARG A 185 -1.51 -23.21 14.45
CA ARG A 185 -0.73 -24.41 14.11
C ARG A 185 -0.71 -24.69 12.61
N GLY A 186 0.13 -25.63 12.20
CA GLY A 186 0.29 -26.02 10.80
C GLY A 186 1.20 -25.05 10.03
N LYS A 187 1.00 -24.97 8.72
CA LYS A 187 1.66 -23.95 7.88
C LYS A 187 1.09 -22.58 8.24
N CYS A 188 1.95 -21.59 8.43
CA CYS A 188 1.54 -20.22 8.70
C CYS A 188 2.24 -19.25 7.74
N ILE A 189 1.54 -18.18 7.39
CA ILE A 189 2.08 -17.05 6.64
C ILE A 189 2.00 -15.78 7.49
N ILE A 190 2.95 -14.87 7.30
CA ILE A 190 2.98 -13.57 7.97
C ILE A 190 2.80 -12.48 6.93
N LEU A 191 1.74 -11.70 7.08
CA LEU A 191 1.39 -10.61 6.18
C LEU A 191 1.43 -9.29 6.94
N GLY A 192 1.91 -8.25 6.27
CA GLY A 192 1.92 -6.89 6.81
C GLY A 192 0.71 -6.09 6.35
N PRO A 193 0.64 -4.79 6.66
CA PRO A 193 -0.41 -3.92 6.18
C PRO A 193 -0.47 -3.90 4.66
N GLY A 194 -1.66 -4.02 4.08
CA GLY A 194 -1.78 -4.18 2.64
C GLY A 194 -3.06 -4.87 2.20
N ARG A 195 -3.17 -5.06 0.88
CA ARG A 195 -4.27 -5.74 0.21
C ARG A 195 -3.70 -6.92 -0.56
N TYR A 196 -4.15 -8.12 -0.22
CA TYR A 196 -3.71 -9.37 -0.82
C TYR A 196 -4.91 -10.00 -1.51
N GLU A 197 -4.96 -9.88 -2.84
CA GLU A 197 -6.10 -10.31 -3.65
C GLU A 197 -6.25 -11.83 -3.74
N PHE A 198 -5.17 -12.54 -3.46
CA PHE A 198 -5.04 -13.99 -3.48
C PHE A 198 -4.16 -14.41 -2.30
N LEU A 199 -4.36 -15.64 -1.84
CA LEU A 199 -3.60 -16.24 -0.73
C LEU A 199 -2.76 -17.45 -1.18
N ASP A 200 -2.69 -17.68 -2.49
CA ASP A 200 -1.90 -18.74 -3.15
C ASP A 200 -2.08 -20.09 -2.46
N ASP A 201 -1.00 -20.71 -1.99
CA ASP A 201 -1.01 -21.99 -1.28
C ASP A 201 -1.89 -22.03 -0.02
N MET A 202 -2.22 -20.87 0.56
CA MET A 202 -3.06 -20.71 1.77
C MET A 202 -4.54 -20.41 1.44
N ASN A 203 -4.89 -20.31 0.16
CA ASN A 203 -6.26 -20.05 -0.28
C ASN A 203 -7.22 -21.15 0.22
N ASN A 204 -8.29 -20.74 0.91
CA ASN A 204 -9.31 -21.61 1.52
C ASN A 204 -8.74 -22.64 2.50
N ARG A 205 -7.70 -22.25 3.26
CA ARG A 205 -7.05 -23.13 4.25
C ARG A 205 -6.85 -22.48 5.61
N ILE A 206 -7.16 -21.19 5.75
CA ILE A 206 -6.86 -20.47 6.98
C ILE A 206 -7.91 -20.81 8.02
N SER A 207 -7.45 -21.27 9.19
CA SER A 207 -8.27 -21.66 10.33
C SER A 207 -8.02 -20.79 11.58
N SER A 208 -6.90 -20.06 11.67
CA SER A 208 -6.64 -19.15 12.80
C SER A 208 -5.76 -17.96 12.40
N VAL A 209 -5.91 -16.83 13.11
CA VAL A 209 -5.14 -15.61 12.85
C VAL A 209 -4.73 -14.89 14.14
N ARG A 210 -3.52 -14.34 14.22
CA ARG A 210 -3.07 -13.52 15.36
C ARG A 210 -2.14 -12.38 14.97
N ARG A 211 -2.11 -11.32 15.78
CA ARG A 211 -1.10 -10.25 15.64
C ARG A 211 0.28 -10.77 16.06
N VAL A 212 1.28 -10.50 15.23
CA VAL A 212 2.69 -10.72 15.55
C VAL A 212 3.18 -9.50 16.34
N ARG A 213 3.58 -9.72 17.60
CA ARG A 213 4.12 -8.70 18.50
C ARG A 213 5.63 -8.58 18.37
#